data_AF-A0AA43QT92-F1
#
_entry.id   AF-A0AA43QT92-F1
#
_cell.length_a   1.000
_cell.length_b   1.000
_cell.length_c   1.000
_cell.angle_alpha   90.00
_cell.angle_beta   90.00
_cell.angle_gamma   90.00
#
_symmetry.space_group_name_H-M   'P 1'
#
loop_
_entity.id
_entity.type
_entity.pdbx_description
1 polymer ?
#
loop_
_entity_poly.entity_id
_entity_poly.type
_entity_poly.pdbx_seq_one_letter_code
_entity_poly.pdbx_strand_id
1 'polypeptide(L)'
;MLADAVADLKMTKDRMMEFCLVEENHPDNIGASLYGGFIGSFLEMIDSTNTAASELNGQAESTNKTSDARYPKARARYFQYPWSPAIKVITIIPAYEVKTDSARAVLPAQYDKAEVVFNLQRVAVLTHLLGQPTPNPTMIYKAMQDRLHQQQRTDLVHGLEKLLQLTPDSLPGLLGICLSGAGPSILALATNNFEQISEAIISVIQHSSPNPIHCDWRLLGPAEGGALLEHHPA
;
A
#
# COMPACT_ATOMS: atom_id res chain seq x y z
N MET A 1 -15.79 -9.91 -5.27
CA MET A 1 -15.67 -11.38 -5.19
C MET A 1 -16.94 -12.06 -4.69
N LEU A 2 -17.45 -11.78 -3.47
CA LEU A 2 -18.66 -12.46 -2.98
C LEU A 2 -19.88 -12.22 -3.89
N ALA A 3 -20.13 -10.99 -4.31
CA ALA A 3 -21.22 -10.67 -5.23
C ALA A 3 -21.09 -11.40 -6.58
N ASP A 4 -19.86 -11.49 -7.12
CA ASP A 4 -19.57 -12.23 -8.36
C ASP A 4 -19.86 -13.74 -8.21
N ALA A 5 -19.43 -14.34 -7.10
CA ALA A 5 -19.66 -15.75 -6.80
C ALA A 5 -21.14 -16.09 -6.58
N VAL A 6 -21.86 -15.26 -5.81
CA VAL A 6 -23.28 -15.48 -5.51
C VAL A 6 -24.17 -15.32 -6.74
N ALA A 7 -23.82 -14.38 -7.63
CA ALA A 7 -24.58 -14.12 -8.85
C ALA A 7 -24.06 -14.87 -10.10
N ASP A 8 -23.06 -15.77 -9.94
CA ASP A 8 -22.39 -16.51 -11.02
C ASP A 8 -21.97 -15.63 -12.21
N LEU A 9 -21.44 -14.44 -11.94
CA LEU A 9 -21.10 -13.45 -12.98
C LEU A 9 -19.81 -13.80 -13.74
N LYS A 10 -18.96 -14.68 -13.16
CA LYS A 10 -17.69 -15.18 -13.75
C LYS A 10 -16.76 -14.06 -14.18
N MET A 11 -16.69 -13.00 -13.39
CA MET A 11 -15.88 -11.82 -13.67
C MET A 11 -14.39 -12.15 -13.52
N THR A 12 -13.58 -11.61 -14.43
CA THR A 12 -12.13 -11.60 -14.25
C THR A 12 -11.74 -10.64 -13.11
N LYS A 13 -10.60 -10.87 -12.46
CA LYS A 13 -10.07 -9.93 -11.44
C LYS A 13 -9.94 -8.51 -11.99
N ASP A 14 -9.50 -8.33 -13.23
CA ASP A 14 -9.45 -7.02 -13.90
C ASP A 14 -10.83 -6.35 -14.00
N ARG A 15 -11.86 -7.13 -14.32
CA ARG A 15 -13.22 -6.59 -14.36
C ARG A 15 -13.70 -6.22 -12.97
N MET A 16 -13.36 -6.99 -11.93
CA MET A 16 -13.68 -6.61 -10.55
C MET A 16 -12.98 -5.32 -10.12
N MET A 17 -11.69 -5.15 -10.48
CA MET A 17 -10.93 -3.92 -10.23
C MET A 17 -11.63 -2.70 -10.82
N GLU A 18 -12.11 -2.79 -12.06
CA GLU A 18 -12.87 -1.72 -12.71
C GLU A 18 -14.12 -1.28 -11.92
N PHE A 19 -14.82 -2.21 -11.28
CA PHE A 19 -15.94 -1.87 -10.40
C PHE A 19 -15.48 -1.28 -9.07
N CYS A 20 -14.41 -1.81 -8.47
CA CYS A 20 -13.86 -1.27 -7.24
C CYS A 20 -13.41 0.19 -7.41
N LEU A 21 -12.87 0.54 -8.58
CA LEU A 21 -12.43 1.92 -8.89
C LEU A 21 -13.57 2.94 -9.01
N VAL A 22 -14.83 2.49 -9.13
CA VAL A 22 -15.98 3.39 -9.09
C VAL A 22 -16.19 3.93 -7.67
N GLU A 23 -15.88 3.12 -6.65
CA GLU A 23 -16.05 3.45 -5.24
C GLU A 23 -14.77 4.04 -4.62
N GLU A 24 -13.60 3.51 -4.99
CA GLU A 24 -12.30 3.88 -4.44
C GLU A 24 -11.36 4.35 -5.55
N ASN A 25 -10.99 5.63 -5.50
CA ASN A 25 -10.23 6.28 -6.57
C ASN A 25 -8.73 5.90 -6.64
N HIS A 26 -8.25 4.96 -5.82
CA HIS A 26 -6.84 4.57 -5.79
C HIS A 26 -6.64 3.04 -5.87
N PRO A 27 -5.77 2.56 -6.78
CA PRO A 27 -5.63 1.12 -7.06
C PRO A 27 -4.60 0.38 -6.18
N ASP A 28 -3.93 1.05 -5.27
CA ASP A 28 -2.83 0.50 -4.47
C ASP A 28 -3.32 -0.57 -3.48
N ASN A 29 -4.30 -0.25 -2.64
CA ASN A 29 -4.86 -1.18 -1.66
C ASN A 29 -5.73 -2.27 -2.32
N ILE A 30 -6.61 -1.87 -3.24
CA ILE A 30 -7.47 -2.79 -3.97
C ILE A 30 -6.62 -3.77 -4.76
N GLY A 31 -5.58 -3.27 -5.44
CA GLY A 31 -4.72 -4.10 -6.27
C GLY A 31 -3.97 -5.12 -5.43
N ALA A 32 -3.36 -4.70 -4.32
CA ALA A 32 -2.64 -5.61 -3.44
C ALA A 32 -3.58 -6.68 -2.86
N SER A 33 -4.80 -6.29 -2.48
CA SER A 33 -5.80 -7.20 -1.94
C SER A 33 -6.32 -8.19 -2.99
N LEU A 34 -6.55 -7.71 -4.21
CA LEU A 34 -7.19 -8.50 -5.28
C LEU A 34 -6.20 -9.43 -5.96
N TYR A 35 -5.02 -8.92 -6.32
CA TYR A 35 -4.02 -9.64 -7.10
C TYR A 35 -2.99 -10.37 -6.23
N GLY A 36 -2.69 -9.84 -5.05
CA GLY A 36 -1.68 -10.39 -4.16
C GLY A 36 -0.26 -9.89 -4.44
N GLY A 37 0.65 -10.28 -3.56
CA GLY A 37 2.08 -9.96 -3.65
C GLY A 37 2.40 -8.50 -3.31
N PHE A 38 3.58 -8.07 -3.75
CA PHE A 38 4.03 -6.68 -3.67
C PHE A 38 3.84 -6.02 -5.03
N ILE A 39 2.92 -5.05 -5.12
CA ILE A 39 2.52 -4.48 -6.42
C ILE A 39 2.78 -2.98 -6.51
N GLY A 40 2.96 -2.51 -7.74
CA GLY A 40 2.81 -1.11 -8.12
C GLY A 40 1.63 -0.98 -9.06
N SER A 41 0.88 0.11 -8.95
CA SER A 41 -0.26 0.39 -9.83
C SER A 41 -0.37 1.86 -10.17
N PHE A 42 -0.97 2.14 -11.33
CA PHE A 42 -1.30 3.49 -11.77
C PHE A 42 -2.61 3.49 -12.55
N LEU A 43 -3.24 4.66 -12.68
CA LEU A 43 -4.46 4.84 -13.45
C LEU A 43 -4.13 5.30 -14.87
N GLU A 44 -4.58 4.54 -15.86
CA GLU A 44 -4.62 4.92 -17.26
C GLU A 44 -5.99 5.52 -17.58
N MET A 45 -6.02 6.80 -17.93
CA MET A 45 -7.28 7.49 -18.26
C MET A 45 -7.87 6.92 -19.56
N ILE A 46 -9.17 6.64 -19.54
CA ILE A 46 -9.87 6.15 -20.73
C ILE A 46 -10.34 7.38 -21.51
N ASP A 47 -9.73 7.63 -22.68
CA ASP A 47 -10.13 8.72 -23.55
C ASP A 47 -11.55 8.48 -24.08
N SER A 48 -12.46 9.42 -23.80
CA SER A 48 -13.85 9.38 -24.29
C SER A 48 -13.98 9.60 -25.81
N THR A 49 -12.87 9.86 -26.51
CA THR A 49 -12.81 10.11 -27.95
C THR A 49 -12.34 8.91 -28.77
N ASN A 50 -11.88 7.84 -28.13
CA ASN A 50 -11.30 6.67 -28.80
C ASN A 50 -12.12 5.39 -28.55
N THR A 51 -13.41 5.43 -28.86
CA THR A 51 -14.26 4.23 -29.02
C THR A 51 -13.94 3.51 -30.34
N ALA A 52 -12.68 3.15 -30.54
CA ALA A 52 -12.21 2.35 -31.67
C ALA A 52 -10.97 1.54 -31.27
N ALA A 53 -11.13 0.58 -30.35
CA ALA A 53 -10.43 -0.72 -30.33
C ALA A 53 -10.49 -1.38 -28.94
N SER A 54 -11.56 -2.10 -28.66
CA SER A 54 -11.46 -3.42 -28.01
C SER A 54 -12.78 -4.16 -28.23
N GLU A 55 -12.87 -4.79 -29.40
CA GLU A 55 -13.68 -5.99 -29.55
C GLU A 55 -13.07 -7.08 -28.66
N LEU A 56 -13.66 -7.31 -27.50
CA LEU A 56 -13.47 -8.55 -26.74
C LEU A 56 -14.83 -9.06 -26.29
N ASN A 57 -15.40 -9.89 -27.18
CA ASN A 57 -16.46 -10.89 -26.96
C ASN A 57 -17.76 -10.46 -26.27
N GLY A 58 -18.79 -10.31 -27.10
CA GLY A 58 -20.16 -10.71 -26.76
C GLY A 58 -21.18 -9.57 -26.67
N GLN A 59 -21.86 -9.32 -27.79
CA GLN A 59 -23.08 -8.51 -27.93
C GLN A 59 -22.95 -7.03 -27.52
N ALA A 60 -22.45 -6.23 -28.47
CA ALA A 60 -22.54 -4.79 -28.41
C ALA A 60 -23.98 -4.33 -28.70
N GLU A 61 -24.75 -4.03 -27.65
CA GLU A 61 -25.78 -3.00 -27.77
C GLU A 61 -25.10 -1.62 -27.76
N SER A 62 -25.12 -1.00 -28.93
CA SER A 62 -24.77 0.40 -29.16
C SER A 62 -25.62 1.30 -28.26
N THR A 63 -25.06 1.74 -27.13
CA THR A 63 -25.55 2.92 -26.43
C THR A 63 -24.39 3.85 -26.11
N ASN A 64 -24.38 5.01 -26.78
CA ASN A 64 -23.58 6.18 -26.42
C ASN A 64 -23.93 6.62 -24.99
N LYS A 65 -23.29 6.04 -23.97
CA LYS A 65 -23.40 6.43 -22.57
C LYS A 65 -22.02 6.70 -21.97
N THR A 66 -21.39 7.77 -22.44
CA THR A 66 -20.12 8.27 -21.89
C THR A 66 -20.30 9.17 -20.65
N SER A 67 -21.50 9.27 -20.08
CA SER A 67 -21.79 10.06 -18.87
C SER A 67 -22.41 9.26 -17.72
N ASP A 68 -22.47 7.94 -17.82
CA ASP A 68 -23.07 7.10 -16.78
C ASP A 68 -22.04 6.85 -15.67
N ALA A 69 -22.33 7.31 -14.45
CA ALA A 69 -21.47 7.19 -13.27
C ALA A 69 -21.12 5.73 -12.89
N ARG A 70 -21.72 4.75 -13.58
CA ARG A 70 -21.50 3.31 -13.40
C ARG A 70 -20.28 2.74 -14.13
N TYR A 71 -19.60 3.52 -14.98
CA TYR A 71 -18.39 3.08 -15.68
C TYR A 71 -17.14 3.81 -15.18
N PRO A 72 -16.04 3.08 -14.96
CA PRO A 72 -14.81 3.69 -14.46
C PRO A 72 -14.23 4.65 -15.52
N LYS A 73 -13.76 5.81 -15.06
CA LYS A 73 -13.13 6.84 -15.90
C LYS A 73 -11.68 6.53 -16.25
N ALA A 74 -11.11 5.53 -15.57
CA ALA A 74 -9.73 5.10 -15.73
C ALA A 74 -9.63 3.60 -15.52
N ARG A 75 -8.63 2.98 -16.13
CA ARG A 75 -8.28 1.58 -15.91
C ARG A 75 -7.04 1.51 -15.04
N ALA A 76 -7.05 0.69 -13.99
CA ALA A 76 -5.83 0.39 -13.27
C ALA A 76 -4.90 -0.49 -14.11
N ARG A 77 -3.65 -0.06 -14.24
CA ARG A 77 -2.54 -0.89 -14.67
C ARG A 77 -1.72 -1.26 -13.44
N TYR A 78 -1.22 -2.48 -13.41
CA TYR A 78 -0.42 -2.95 -12.29
C TYR A 78 0.77 -3.78 -12.76
N PHE A 79 1.75 -3.90 -11.86
CA PHE A 79 2.89 -4.77 -12.00
C PHE A 79 3.19 -5.40 -10.63
N GLN A 80 3.39 -6.71 -10.60
CA GLN A 80 3.81 -7.42 -9.40
C GLN A 80 5.33 -7.46 -9.34
N TYR A 81 5.90 -6.79 -8.35
CA TYR A 81 7.33 -6.77 -8.11
C TYR A 81 7.79 -8.05 -7.43
N PRO A 82 9.04 -8.49 -7.68
CA PRO A 82 9.65 -9.53 -6.86
C PRO A 82 9.77 -9.06 -5.41
N TRP A 83 9.58 -9.99 -4.47
CA TRP A 83 9.81 -9.78 -3.05
C TRP A 83 10.87 -10.75 -2.53
N SER A 84 11.87 -10.21 -1.85
CA SER A 84 12.91 -11.02 -1.23
C SER A 84 12.35 -11.82 -0.05
N PRO A 85 12.47 -13.17 -0.04
CA PRO A 85 11.94 -13.99 1.05
C PRO A 85 12.67 -13.75 2.39
N ALA A 86 13.87 -13.16 2.32
CA ALA A 86 14.65 -12.73 3.48
C ALA A 86 14.05 -11.52 4.20
N ILE A 87 13.16 -10.76 3.54
CA ILE A 87 12.49 -9.60 4.14
C ILE A 87 11.16 -10.05 4.74
N LYS A 88 10.98 -9.77 6.03
CA LYS A 88 9.71 -9.88 6.74
C LYS A 88 9.19 -8.50 7.11
N VAL A 89 7.87 -8.42 7.29
CA VAL A 89 7.17 -7.19 7.67
C VAL A 89 6.72 -7.33 9.11
N ILE A 90 7.29 -6.54 10.00
CA ILE A 90 6.79 -6.37 11.37
C ILE A 90 5.67 -5.33 11.29
N THR A 91 4.45 -5.73 11.61
CA THR A 91 3.29 -4.83 11.62
C THR A 91 2.92 -4.52 13.07
N ILE A 92 3.08 -3.27 13.48
CA ILE A 92 2.65 -2.77 14.79
C ILE A 92 1.27 -2.15 14.63
N ILE A 93 0.36 -2.55 15.52
CA ILE A 93 -1.06 -2.20 15.49
C ILE A 93 -1.44 -1.54 16.82
N PRO A 94 -1.32 -0.20 16.91
CA PRO A 94 -1.77 0.53 18.08
C PRO A 94 -3.30 0.49 18.21
N ALA A 95 -3.82 0.32 19.43
CA ALA A 95 -5.25 0.25 19.72
C ALA A 95 -5.94 1.63 19.75
N TYR A 96 -5.78 2.42 18.69
CA TYR A 96 -6.52 3.64 18.44
C TYR A 96 -6.73 3.85 16.93
N GLU A 97 -7.58 4.81 16.58
CA GLU A 97 -7.90 5.10 15.19
C GLU A 97 -7.50 6.52 14.81
N VAL A 98 -6.97 6.66 13.60
CA VAL A 98 -6.76 7.95 12.93
C VAL A 98 -7.75 8.02 11.78
N LYS A 99 -8.61 9.04 11.78
CA LYS A 99 -9.57 9.24 10.69
C LYS A 99 -8.82 9.43 9.37
N THR A 100 -9.13 8.61 8.38
CA THR A 100 -8.47 8.63 7.05
C THR A 100 -8.62 9.98 6.36
N ASP A 101 -9.78 10.64 6.53
CA ASP A 101 -10.03 11.98 5.98
C ASP A 101 -9.07 13.02 6.57
N SER A 102 -8.79 12.95 7.88
CA SER A 102 -7.82 13.83 8.53
C SER A 102 -6.40 13.58 8.02
N ALA A 103 -6.04 12.32 7.79
CA ALA A 103 -4.73 11.95 7.24
C ALA A 103 -4.53 12.36 5.77
N ARG A 104 -5.61 12.55 5.01
CA ARG A 104 -5.56 13.12 3.65
C ARG A 104 -5.55 14.64 3.69
N ALA A 105 -6.32 15.25 4.58
CA ALA A 105 -6.44 16.71 4.70
C ALA A 105 -5.13 17.41 5.13
N VAL A 106 -4.22 16.69 5.80
CA VAL A 106 -2.92 17.24 6.23
C VAL A 106 -1.92 17.39 5.08
N LEU A 107 -2.17 16.76 3.93
CA LEU A 107 -1.26 16.84 2.79
C LEU A 107 -1.38 18.20 2.09
N PRO A 108 -0.25 18.85 1.74
CA PRO A 108 -0.29 20.14 1.07
C PRO A 108 -0.80 19.99 -0.36
N ALA A 109 -1.42 21.06 -0.88
CA ALA A 109 -1.89 21.11 -2.26
C ALA A 109 -0.75 21.21 -3.28
N GLN A 110 0.45 21.60 -2.84
CA GLN A 110 1.63 21.83 -3.69
C GLN A 110 2.87 21.30 -2.97
N TYR A 111 3.84 20.82 -3.75
CA TYR A 111 5.11 20.31 -3.26
C TYR A 111 6.26 21.00 -3.96
N ASP A 112 7.38 21.12 -3.26
CA ASP A 112 8.61 21.60 -3.86
C ASP A 112 9.15 20.57 -4.85
N LYS A 113 9.59 21.05 -6.01
CA LYS A 113 10.19 20.21 -7.06
C LYS A 113 11.30 19.31 -6.51
N ALA A 114 12.11 19.82 -5.58
CA ALA A 114 13.20 19.06 -4.98
C ALA A 114 12.71 17.86 -4.16
N GLU A 115 11.57 17.99 -3.46
CA GLU A 115 10.96 16.90 -2.69
C GLU A 115 10.34 15.84 -3.60
N VAL A 116 9.64 16.28 -4.65
CA VAL A 116 9.10 15.37 -5.67
C VAL A 116 10.22 14.58 -6.33
N VAL A 117 11.30 15.24 -6.75
CA VAL A 117 12.47 14.56 -7.35
C VAL A 117 13.12 13.60 -6.35
N PHE A 118 13.24 13.99 -5.08
CA PHE A 118 13.81 13.15 -4.03
C PHE A 118 13.06 11.82 -3.87
N ASN A 119 11.73 11.88 -3.88
CA ASN A 119 10.85 10.72 -3.77
C ASN A 119 10.84 9.86 -5.04
N LEU A 120 10.80 10.47 -6.22
CA LEU A 120 10.83 9.76 -7.50
C LEU A 120 12.11 8.93 -7.66
N GLN A 121 13.26 9.49 -7.28
CA GLN A 121 14.54 8.75 -7.29
C GLN A 121 14.50 7.52 -6.38
N ARG A 122 13.80 7.62 -5.24
CA ARG A 122 13.75 6.56 -4.22
C ARG A 122 12.82 5.44 -4.61
N VAL A 123 11.60 5.75 -5.03
CA VAL A 123 10.64 4.74 -5.46
C VAL A 123 11.15 3.95 -6.67
N ALA A 124 11.86 4.61 -7.60
CA ALA A 124 12.47 3.97 -8.76
C ALA A 124 13.50 2.90 -8.38
N VAL A 125 14.20 3.06 -7.25
CA VAL A 125 15.23 2.13 -6.79
C VAL A 125 14.68 1.14 -5.75
N LEU A 126 13.72 1.56 -4.91
CA LEU A 126 13.15 0.76 -3.84
C LEU A 126 12.53 -0.54 -4.35
N THR A 127 11.74 -0.45 -5.43
CA THR A 127 11.05 -1.61 -6.03
C THR A 127 12.03 -2.69 -6.49
N HIS A 128 13.20 -2.30 -6.99
CA HIS A 128 14.28 -3.22 -7.35
C HIS A 128 14.98 -3.81 -6.11
N LEU A 129 15.30 -2.96 -5.11
CA LEU A 129 16.02 -3.38 -3.92
C LEU A 129 15.25 -4.41 -3.09
N LEU A 130 13.93 -4.25 -2.95
CA LEU A 130 13.08 -5.16 -2.16
C LEU A 130 12.98 -6.56 -2.79
N GLY A 131 13.27 -6.69 -4.08
CA GLY A 131 13.31 -7.98 -4.78
C GLY A 131 14.67 -8.67 -4.77
N GLN A 132 15.72 -8.04 -4.23
CA GLN A 132 17.07 -8.62 -4.26
C GLN A 132 17.20 -9.80 -3.27
N PRO A 133 17.84 -10.92 -3.65
CA PRO A 133 18.01 -12.08 -2.76
C PRO A 133 18.72 -11.74 -1.45
N THR A 134 19.66 -10.80 -1.49
CA THR A 134 20.39 -10.29 -0.32
C THR A 134 20.02 -8.83 -0.11
N PRO A 135 19.12 -8.52 0.85
CA PRO A 135 18.73 -7.15 1.15
C PRO A 135 19.93 -6.31 1.61
N ASN A 136 20.09 -5.11 1.04
CA ASN A 136 21.10 -4.14 1.49
C ASN A 136 20.43 -3.16 2.46
N PRO A 137 20.68 -3.26 3.79
CA PRO A 137 19.97 -2.46 4.78
C PRO A 137 20.13 -0.95 4.57
N THR A 138 21.36 -0.50 4.30
CA THR A 138 21.66 0.92 4.11
C THR A 138 20.96 1.48 2.88
N MET A 139 20.93 0.75 1.77
CA MET A 139 20.28 1.19 0.54
C MET A 139 18.76 1.17 0.66
N ILE A 140 18.18 0.12 1.27
CA ILE A 140 16.74 0.03 1.50
C ILE A 140 16.27 1.15 2.43
N TYR A 141 16.96 1.36 3.55
CA TYR A 141 16.65 2.46 4.48
C TYR A 141 16.61 3.82 3.79
N LYS A 142 17.62 4.11 2.97
CA LYS A 142 17.70 5.36 2.21
C LYS A 142 16.58 5.47 1.17
N ALA A 143 16.23 4.36 0.52
CA ALA A 143 15.17 4.28 -0.48
C ALA A 143 13.75 4.33 0.12
N MET A 144 13.58 3.98 1.40
CA MET A 144 12.31 4.11 2.12
C MET A 144 12.04 5.51 2.68
N GLN A 145 12.99 6.44 2.57
CA GLN A 145 12.78 7.82 3.04
C GLN A 145 11.73 8.53 2.18
N ASP A 146 10.84 9.25 2.85
CA ASP A 146 9.73 9.96 2.22
C ASP A 146 9.68 11.42 2.68
N ARG A 147 9.40 12.32 1.74
CA ARG A 147 9.16 13.75 1.99
C ARG A 147 7.79 14.22 1.51
N LEU A 148 6.97 13.33 0.93
CA LEU A 148 5.70 13.75 0.34
C LEU A 148 4.53 13.54 1.30
N HIS A 149 4.56 12.55 2.19
CA HIS A 149 3.36 12.23 2.98
C HIS A 149 3.59 11.87 4.45
N GLN A 150 4.67 11.18 4.80
CA GLN A 150 4.89 10.71 6.17
C GLN A 150 5.28 11.85 7.11
N GLN A 151 6.11 12.78 6.64
CA GLN A 151 6.54 13.93 7.43
C GLN A 151 5.36 14.84 7.79
N GLN A 152 4.39 14.94 6.89
CA GLN A 152 3.16 15.71 7.06
C GLN A 152 2.17 15.02 8.01
N ARG A 153 2.37 13.72 8.27
CA ARG A 153 1.50 12.91 9.14
C ARG A 153 2.09 12.63 10.51
N THR A 154 3.26 13.21 10.86
CA THR A 154 3.93 12.98 12.15
C THR A 154 3.05 13.32 13.35
N ASP A 155 2.19 14.32 13.22
CA ASP A 155 1.33 14.78 14.31
C ASP A 155 0.10 13.88 14.52
N LEU A 156 -0.19 12.98 13.57
CA LEU A 156 -1.35 12.08 13.64
C LEU A 156 -1.05 10.77 14.36
N VAL A 157 0.24 10.39 14.44
CA VAL A 157 0.66 9.09 14.96
C VAL A 157 1.72 9.30 16.03
N HIS A 158 1.41 8.87 17.25
CA HIS A 158 2.28 9.07 18.41
C HIS A 158 3.69 8.51 18.17
N GLY A 159 4.67 9.41 18.16
CA GLY A 159 6.09 9.06 18.04
C GLY A 159 6.58 8.80 16.61
N LEU A 160 5.75 9.02 15.57
CA LEU A 160 6.13 8.72 14.19
C LEU A 160 7.45 9.37 13.77
N GLU A 161 7.68 10.64 14.09
CA GLU A 161 8.93 11.33 13.76
C GLU A 161 10.16 10.59 14.31
N LYS A 162 10.10 10.15 15.58
CA LYS A 162 11.18 9.38 16.22
C LYS A 162 11.34 7.99 15.58
N LEU A 163 10.22 7.35 15.23
CA LEU A 163 10.22 6.05 14.56
C LEU A 163 10.91 6.12 13.20
N LEU A 164 10.63 7.15 12.41
CA LEU A 164 11.23 7.33 11.07
C LEU A 164 12.75 7.63 11.14
N GLN A 165 13.26 8.02 12.30
CA GLN A 165 14.70 8.24 12.54
C GLN A 165 15.45 6.97 12.97
N LEU A 166 14.75 5.86 13.27
CA LEU A 166 15.40 4.59 13.60
C LEU A 166 16.08 4.01 12.37
N THR A 167 17.36 3.68 12.50
CA THR A 167 18.22 3.24 11.41
C THR A 167 18.67 1.79 11.58
N PRO A 168 19.11 1.12 10.49
CA PRO A 168 19.77 -0.18 10.58
C PRO A 168 21.00 -0.22 11.51
N ASP A 169 21.68 0.91 11.69
CA ASP A 169 22.84 1.01 12.59
C ASP A 169 22.41 1.02 14.07
N SER A 170 21.28 1.67 14.38
CA SER A 170 20.71 1.73 15.74
C SER A 170 19.95 0.46 16.14
N LEU A 171 19.36 -0.23 15.16
CA LEU A 171 18.56 -1.44 15.35
C LEU A 171 19.00 -2.49 14.32
N PRO A 172 19.97 -3.35 14.65
CA PRO A 172 20.43 -4.39 13.75
C PRO A 172 19.29 -5.27 13.26
N GLY A 173 19.26 -5.58 11.96
CA GLY A 173 18.19 -6.35 11.32
C GLY A 173 17.09 -5.47 10.70
N LEU A 174 16.95 -4.22 11.12
CA LEU A 174 16.02 -3.25 10.52
C LEU A 174 16.50 -2.85 9.12
N LEU A 175 15.55 -2.71 8.20
CA LEU A 175 15.76 -2.17 6.85
C LEU A 175 15.09 -0.80 6.69
N GLY A 176 13.97 -0.55 7.37
CA GLY A 176 13.31 0.74 7.38
C GLY A 176 11.90 0.67 7.97
N ILE A 177 11.35 1.83 8.32
CA ILE A 177 10.04 1.98 8.95
C ILE A 177 9.18 2.91 8.11
N CYS A 178 7.91 2.57 7.94
CA CYS A 178 6.93 3.42 7.27
C CYS A 178 5.56 3.32 7.92
N LEU A 179 4.69 4.30 7.62
CA LEU A 179 3.27 4.21 7.94
C LEU A 179 2.62 3.14 7.06
N SER A 180 1.74 2.33 7.65
CA SER A 180 0.82 1.49 6.89
C SER A 180 -0.34 2.35 6.39
N GLY A 181 -0.33 2.72 5.11
CA GLY A 181 -1.35 3.59 4.51
C GLY A 181 -1.45 4.95 5.21
N ALA A 182 -2.61 5.25 5.79
CA ALA A 182 -2.86 6.47 6.55
C ALA A 182 -2.43 6.40 8.03
N GLY A 183 -2.08 5.22 8.53
CA GLY A 183 -1.86 4.96 9.96
C GLY A 183 -3.14 4.64 10.74
N PRO A 184 -3.04 4.40 12.06
CA PRO A 184 -1.83 4.54 12.88
C PRO A 184 -0.91 3.31 12.87
N SER A 185 -1.27 2.25 12.14
CA SER A 185 -0.41 1.08 12.03
C SER A 185 0.94 1.42 11.39
N ILE A 186 2.00 0.79 11.92
CA ILE A 186 3.39 0.98 11.48
C ILE A 186 3.89 -0.31 10.87
N LEU A 187 4.61 -0.20 9.75
CA LEU A 187 5.34 -1.30 9.15
C LEU A 187 6.84 -1.09 9.37
N ALA A 188 7.54 -2.12 9.81
CA ALA A 188 8.99 -2.18 9.78
C ALA A 188 9.44 -3.36 8.92
N LEU A 189 10.26 -3.08 7.92
CA LEU A 189 10.90 -4.12 7.11
C LEU A 189 12.17 -4.57 7.83
N ALA A 190 12.34 -5.88 8.00
CA ALA A 190 13.48 -6.44 8.73
C ALA A 190 13.89 -7.81 8.16
N THR A 191 15.13 -8.22 8.42
CA THR A 191 15.65 -9.55 8.05
C THR A 191 15.84 -10.48 9.24
N ASN A 192 15.96 -9.95 10.45
CA ASN A 192 16.08 -10.67 11.71
C ASN A 192 15.79 -9.71 12.89
N ASN A 193 15.95 -10.19 14.13
CA ASN A 193 15.73 -9.43 15.37
C ASN A 193 14.30 -8.83 15.47
N PHE A 194 13.30 -9.59 15.02
CA PHE A 194 11.94 -9.09 14.84
C PHE A 194 11.31 -8.65 16.17
N GLU A 195 11.50 -9.45 17.21
CA GLU A 195 11.02 -9.18 18.56
C GLU A 195 11.65 -7.90 19.11
N GLN A 196 12.99 -7.77 19.05
CA GLN A 196 13.70 -6.59 19.58
C GLN A 196 13.31 -5.31 18.83
N ILE A 197 13.16 -5.38 17.50
CA ILE A 197 12.70 -4.25 16.68
C ILE A 197 11.27 -3.88 17.07
N SER A 198 10.38 -4.87 17.23
CA SER A 198 8.99 -4.62 17.61
C SER A 198 8.88 -3.96 18.99
N GLU A 199 9.64 -4.44 19.98
CA GLU A 199 9.69 -3.88 21.34
C GLU A 199 10.23 -2.45 21.34
N ALA A 200 11.27 -2.17 20.55
CA ALA A 200 11.81 -0.81 20.41
C ALA A 200 10.78 0.15 19.82
N ILE A 201 10.05 -0.26 18.77
CA ILE A 201 9.00 0.56 18.15
C ILE A 201 7.84 0.79 19.13
N ILE A 202 7.36 -0.25 19.81
CA ILE A 202 6.29 -0.15 20.80
C ILE A 202 6.70 0.78 21.94
N SER A 203 7.94 0.68 22.42
CA SER A 203 8.48 1.56 23.45
C SER A 203 8.44 3.03 23.02
N VAL A 204 8.85 3.35 21.78
CA VAL A 204 8.77 4.73 21.26
C VAL A 204 7.32 5.23 21.24
N ILE A 205 6.37 4.41 20.78
CA ILE A 205 4.94 4.77 20.75
C ILE A 205 4.42 5.05 22.17
N GLN A 206 4.74 4.18 23.13
CA GLN A 206 4.32 4.32 24.52
C GLN A 206 4.86 5.59 25.17
N HIS A 207 6.15 5.90 24.97
CA HIS A 207 6.77 7.12 25.52
C HIS A 207 6.32 8.42 24.85
N SER A 208 5.78 8.33 23.63
CA SER A 208 5.29 9.49 22.88
C SER A 208 3.78 9.70 22.98
N SER A 209 3.06 8.83 23.68
CA SER A 209 1.62 8.94 23.91
C SER A 209 1.31 9.57 25.27
N PRO A 210 0.29 10.44 25.39
CA PRO A 210 -0.13 11.00 26.68
C PRO A 210 -0.73 9.95 27.62
N ASN A 211 -1.25 8.84 27.09
CA ASN A 211 -1.86 7.75 27.85
C ASN A 211 -1.26 6.40 27.41
N PRO A 212 -1.27 5.36 28.26
CA PRO A 212 -0.87 4.03 27.85
C PRO A 212 -1.70 3.54 26.65
N ILE A 213 -1.02 3.14 25.57
CA ILE A 213 -1.62 2.56 24.38
C ILE A 213 -1.25 1.08 24.34
N HIS A 214 -2.26 0.22 24.21
CA HIS A 214 -2.03 -1.18 23.89
C HIS A 214 -1.58 -1.29 22.43
N CYS A 215 -0.45 -1.95 22.19
CA CYS A 215 0.07 -2.19 20.84
C CYS A 215 0.20 -3.69 20.64
N ASP A 216 -0.52 -4.21 19.66
CA ASP A 216 -0.27 -5.55 19.12
C ASP A 216 0.84 -5.48 18.08
N TRP A 217 1.55 -6.60 17.86
CA TRP A 217 2.38 -6.74 16.66
C TRP A 217 2.24 -8.12 16.03
N ARG A 218 2.51 -8.19 14.73
CA ARG A 218 2.50 -9.42 13.93
C ARG A 218 3.70 -9.45 13.00
N LEU A 219 4.27 -10.64 12.78
CA LEU A 219 5.27 -10.88 11.76
C LEU A 219 4.60 -11.42 10.50
N LEU A 220 4.64 -10.67 9.41
CA LEU A 220 3.92 -10.95 8.18
C LEU A 220 4.87 -10.99 6.97
N GLY A 221 4.32 -11.44 5.84
CA GLY A 221 4.92 -11.32 4.50
C GLY A 221 3.83 -11.03 3.47
N PRO A 222 4.20 -10.74 2.22
CA PRO A 222 3.22 -10.53 1.15
C PRO A 222 2.32 -11.76 0.96
N ALA A 223 1.03 -11.52 0.74
CA ALA A 223 0.07 -12.57 0.45
C ALA A 223 -0.01 -12.80 -1.07
N GLU A 224 0.61 -13.86 -1.58
CA GLU A 224 0.79 -14.09 -3.03
C GLU A 224 -0.51 -14.35 -3.83
N GLY A 225 -1.56 -14.89 -3.21
CA GLY A 225 -2.79 -15.29 -3.92
C GLY A 225 -3.81 -14.16 -4.13
N GLY A 226 -3.64 -13.04 -3.43
CA GLY A 226 -4.65 -12.00 -3.31
C GLY A 226 -5.97 -12.58 -2.81
N ALA A 227 -7.08 -12.07 -3.34
CA ALA A 227 -8.40 -12.53 -2.96
C ALA A 227 -8.74 -13.85 -3.68
N LEU A 228 -9.19 -14.84 -2.90
CA LEU A 228 -9.48 -16.22 -3.29
C LEU A 228 -10.90 -16.61 -2.87
N LEU A 229 -11.52 -17.54 -3.60
CA LEU A 229 -12.82 -18.12 -3.25
C LEU A 229 -12.62 -19.57 -2.82
N GLU A 230 -12.97 -19.87 -1.57
CA GLU A 230 -12.95 -21.23 -1.03
C GLU A 230 -14.38 -21.72 -0.77
N HIS A 231 -14.70 -22.92 -1.25
CA HIS A 231 -15.98 -23.58 -0.97
C HIS A 231 -15.76 -24.58 0.16
N HIS A 232 -16.28 -24.27 1.34
CA HIS A 232 -16.33 -25.25 2.42
C HIS A 232 -17.56 -26.15 2.22
N PRO A 233 -17.39 -27.47 2.11
CA PRO A 233 -18.53 -28.38 2.13
C PRO A 233 -19.25 -28.28 3.49
N ALA A 234 -20.58 -28.38 3.44
CA ALA A 234 -21.46 -28.42 4.61
C ALA A 234 -21.35 -29.76 5.35
#